data_AF-A0A915D8P6-F1
#
_entry.id   AF-A0A915D8P6-F1
#
_cell.length_a   1.000
_cell.length_b   1.000
_cell.length_c   1.000
_cell.angle_alpha   90.00
_cell.angle_beta   90.00
_cell.angle_gamma   90.00
#
_symmetry.space_group_name_H-M   'P 1'
#
loop_
_entity.id
_entity.type
_entity.pdbx_description
1 polymer ?
#
loop_
_entity_poly.entity_id
_entity_poly.type
_entity_poly.pdbx_seq_one_letter_code
_entity_poly.pdbx_strand_id
1 'polypeptide(L)'
;MSFIEVPQGSDFPIENLPYGIFSTQENPKKRVGVAIGDQILDLSTVKHFFTGPQLQARQNVFEQETLNEFMSYGKAAWSEARETIQKILSQQTPFCETMLS
;
A
#
# COMPACT_ATOMS: atom_id res chain seq x y z
N MET A 1 10.62 -8.85 12.34
CA MET A 1 11.14 -7.52 12.71
C MET A 1 10.81 -6.59 11.56
N SER A 2 9.78 -5.77 11.71
CA SER A 2 9.35 -4.80 10.68
C SER A 2 10.07 -3.48 10.96
N PHE A 3 10.75 -2.91 9.95
CA PHE A 3 11.70 -1.81 10.12
C PHE A 3 11.06 -0.41 10.15
N ILE A 4 9.73 -0.32 10.00
CA ILE A 4 9.04 0.92 10.34
C ILE A 4 9.00 0.97 11.87
N GLU A 5 9.74 1.92 12.45
CA GLU A 5 9.52 2.35 13.83
C GLU A 5 8.10 2.91 13.91
N VAL A 6 7.13 2.00 14.06
CA VAL A 6 5.78 2.40 14.44
C VAL A 6 5.87 2.64 15.94
N PRO A 7 5.79 3.91 16.41
CA PRO A 7 5.87 4.18 17.83
C PRO A 7 4.80 3.37 18.55
N GLN A 8 5.14 2.80 19.70
CA GLN A 8 4.26 1.98 20.52
C GLN A 8 3.12 2.87 21.07
N GLY A 9 2.07 3.05 20.27
CA GLY A 9 1.03 4.08 20.47
C GLY A 9 0.54 4.77 19.18
N SER A 10 1.09 4.46 18.01
CA SER A 10 0.59 4.95 16.73
C SER A 10 -0.74 4.28 16.36
N ASP A 11 -1.72 5.07 15.91
CA ASP A 11 -3.04 4.58 15.44
C ASP A 11 -2.94 3.63 14.22
N PHE A 12 -1.76 3.53 13.59
CA PHE A 12 -1.53 2.78 12.34
C PHE A 12 -0.42 1.72 12.46
N PRO A 13 -0.65 0.62 13.22
CA PRO A 13 0.27 -0.50 13.23
C PRO A 13 0.35 -1.17 11.85
N ILE A 14 1.45 -1.87 11.58
CA ILE A 14 1.62 -2.69 10.36
C ILE A 14 0.54 -3.78 10.20
N GLU A 15 -0.28 -3.96 11.22
CA GLU A 15 -1.43 -4.86 11.21
C GLU A 15 -2.71 -4.22 10.70
N ASN A 16 -2.87 -2.90 10.84
CA ASN A 16 -4.12 -2.20 10.58
C ASN A 16 -4.09 -1.36 9.29
N LEU A 17 -2.91 -1.20 8.66
CA LEU A 17 -2.63 -0.65 7.33
C LEU A 17 -3.88 -0.11 6.59
N PRO A 18 -4.35 1.10 6.95
CA PRO A 18 -5.55 1.65 6.35
C PRO A 18 -5.27 2.01 4.89
N TYR A 19 -6.12 1.51 4.01
CA TYR A 19 -6.12 1.92 2.61
C TYR A 19 -6.82 3.27 2.49
N GLY A 20 -6.15 4.22 1.87
CA GLY A 20 -6.64 5.57 1.63
C GLY A 20 -6.50 5.95 0.17
N ILE A 21 -7.28 6.96 -0.24
CA ILE A 21 -7.03 7.66 -1.49
C ILE A 21 -6.22 8.91 -1.15
N PHE A 22 -5.09 9.09 -1.81
CA PHE A 22 -4.29 10.30 -1.67
C PHE A 22 -3.99 10.91 -3.04
N SER A 23 -3.63 12.18 -3.03
CA SER A 23 -3.20 12.95 -4.19
C SER A 23 -2.12 13.92 -3.73
N THR A 24 -1.16 14.22 -4.59
CA THR A 24 -0.04 15.13 -4.29
C THR A 24 -0.19 16.42 -5.09
N GLN A 25 0.44 17.53 -4.68
CA GLN A 25 0.41 18.76 -5.48
C GLN A 25 1.02 18.58 -6.88
N GLU A 26 2.04 17.73 -7.01
CA GLU A 26 2.68 17.43 -8.30
C GLU A 26 1.82 16.54 -9.21
N ASN A 27 0.98 15.68 -8.63
CA ASN A 27 0.06 14.82 -9.37
C ASN A 27 -1.34 14.86 -8.76
N PRO A 28 -2.29 15.59 -9.38
CA PRO A 28 -3.65 15.72 -8.89
C PRO A 28 -4.49 14.44 -9.06
N LYS A 29 -3.96 13.42 -9.75
CA LYS A 29 -4.64 12.13 -9.86
C LYS A 29 -4.72 11.46 -8.50
N LYS A 30 -5.95 11.13 -8.12
CA LYS A 30 -6.25 10.32 -6.95
C LYS A 30 -5.77 8.89 -7.18
N ARG A 31 -5.06 8.36 -6.20
CA ARG A 31 -4.48 7.01 -6.24
C ARG A 31 -4.60 6.35 -4.89
N VAL A 32 -4.54 5.02 -4.90
CA VAL A 32 -4.60 4.24 -3.69
C VAL A 32 -3.24 4.24 -3.01
N GLY A 33 -3.23 4.63 -1.73
CA GLY A 33 -2.08 4.55 -0.86
C GLY A 33 -2.42 3.85 0.44
N VAL A 34 -1.39 3.45 1.17
CA VAL A 34 -1.53 2.87 2.51
C VAL A 34 -0.74 3.71 3.48
N ALA A 35 -1.40 4.22 4.53
CA ALA A 35 -0.72 4.97 5.57
C ALA A 35 -0.05 4.00 6.56
N ILE A 36 1.22 4.26 6.89
CA ILE A 36 2.03 3.42 7.76
C ILE A 36 2.89 4.31 8.66
N GLY A 37 2.54 4.38 9.94
CA GLY A 37 3.14 5.34 10.86
C GLY A 37 2.91 6.77 10.35
N ASP A 38 4.00 7.43 9.95
CA ASP A 38 4.00 8.81 9.42
C ASP A 38 4.16 8.89 7.89
N GLN A 39 4.26 7.75 7.20
CA GLN A 39 4.53 7.69 5.76
C GLN A 39 3.33 7.12 5.01
N ILE A 40 3.17 7.50 3.73
CA ILE A 40 2.17 6.93 2.84
C ILE A 40 2.89 6.11 1.77
N LEU A 41 2.60 4.81 1.73
CA LEU A 41 3.07 3.92 0.68
C LEU A 41 2.14 4.03 -0.53
N ASP A 42 2.69 4.50 -1.65
CA ASP A 42 1.96 4.59 -2.91
C ASP A 42 1.80 3.20 -3.57
N LEU A 43 0.57 2.67 -3.57
CA LEU A 43 0.31 1.36 -4.17
C LEU A 43 0.41 1.38 -5.69
N SER A 44 0.25 2.54 -6.33
CA SER A 44 0.37 2.65 -7.78
C SER A 44 1.80 2.40 -8.25
N THR A 45 2.81 2.78 -7.44
CA THR A 45 4.22 2.53 -7.72
C THR A 45 4.61 1.09 -7.41
N VAL A 46 4.11 0.51 -6.30
CA VAL A 46 4.40 -0.89 -5.94
C VAL A 46 3.44 -1.91 -6.57
N LYS A 47 2.55 -1.50 -7.48
CA LYS A 47 1.56 -2.38 -8.13
C LYS A 47 2.18 -3.62 -8.77
N HIS A 48 3.40 -3.48 -9.28
CA HIS A 48 4.17 -4.55 -9.92
C HIS A 48 4.66 -5.64 -8.95
N PHE A 49 4.74 -5.35 -7.65
CA PHE A 49 5.05 -6.36 -6.62
C PHE A 49 3.83 -7.23 -6.27
N PHE A 50 2.61 -6.79 -6.58
CA PHE A 50 1.42 -7.62 -6.41
C PHE A 50 1.32 -8.63 -7.56
N THR A 51 2.05 -9.73 -7.40
CA THR A 51 2.08 -10.87 -8.33
C THR A 51 1.18 -12.01 -7.87
N GLY A 52 0.30 -11.78 -6.90
CA GLY A 52 -0.58 -12.81 -6.38
C GLY A 52 -1.81 -13.05 -7.27
N PRO A 53 -2.44 -14.22 -7.19
CA PRO A 53 -3.56 -14.60 -8.08
C PRO A 53 -4.77 -13.67 -7.98
N GLN A 54 -4.97 -12.96 -6.87
CA GLN A 54 -6.12 -12.07 -6.69
C GLN A 54 -5.89 -10.67 -7.28
N LEU A 55 -4.67 -10.14 -7.17
CA LEU A 55 -4.32 -8.77 -7.54
C LEU A 55 -3.50 -8.65 -8.83
N GLN A 56 -2.80 -9.71 -9.26
CA GLN A 56 -1.98 -9.68 -10.49
C GLN A 56 -2.78 -9.27 -11.72
N ALA A 57 -3.99 -9.80 -11.88
CA ALA A 57 -4.88 -9.45 -12.99
C ALA A 57 -5.65 -8.13 -12.76
N ARG A 58 -5.54 -7.55 -11.57
CA ARG A 58 -6.42 -6.47 -11.07
C ARG A 58 -5.64 -5.26 -10.53
N GLN A 59 -4.38 -5.10 -10.93
CA GLN A 59 -3.51 -4.00 -10.51
C GLN A 59 -4.05 -2.60 -10.85
N ASN A 60 -5.00 -2.51 -11.79
CA ASN A 60 -5.66 -1.25 -12.17
C ASN A 60 -6.38 -0.58 -10.99
N VAL A 61 -6.83 -1.33 -9.97
CA VAL A 61 -7.50 -0.73 -8.81
C VAL A 61 -6.64 0.23 -8.02
N PHE A 62 -5.31 0.12 -8.10
CA PHE A 62 -4.39 1.03 -7.42
C PHE A 62 -4.31 2.41 -8.10
N GLU A 63 -4.73 2.49 -9.37
CA GLU A 63 -4.80 3.72 -10.16
C GLU A 63 -6.20 4.34 -10.16
N GLN A 64 -7.16 3.71 -9.46
CA GLN A 64 -8.52 4.22 -9.36
C GLN A 64 -8.61 5.35 -8.33
N GLU A 65 -9.53 6.27 -8.61
CA GLU A 65 -9.80 7.42 -7.76
C GLU A 65 -10.63 7.07 -6.51
N THR A 66 -11.06 5.81 -6.39
CA THR A 66 -11.92 5.32 -5.30
C THR A 66 -11.49 3.93 -4.84
N LEU A 67 -11.70 3.66 -3.54
CA LEU A 67 -11.45 2.34 -2.94
C LEU A 67 -12.59 1.34 -3.20
N ASN A 68 -13.71 1.75 -3.82
CA ASN A 68 -14.88 0.91 -4.00
C ASN A 68 -14.57 -0.41 -4.71
N GLU A 69 -13.80 -0.35 -5.80
CA GLU A 69 -13.36 -1.52 -6.55
C GLU A 69 -12.52 -2.45 -5.66
N PHE A 70 -11.57 -1.89 -4.92
CA PHE A 70 -10.72 -2.65 -4.00
C PHE A 70 -11.54 -3.27 -2.85
N MET A 71 -12.56 -2.57 -2.35
CA MET A 71 -13.47 -3.10 -1.35
C MET A 71 -14.35 -4.23 -1.90
N SER A 72 -14.70 -4.17 -3.19
CA SER A 72 -15.53 -5.19 -3.84
C SER A 72 -14.82 -6.54 -4.00
N TYR A 73 -13.49 -6.60 -3.95
CA TYR A 73 -12.73 -7.85 -4.04
C TYR A 73 -12.78 -8.71 -2.77
N GLY A 74 -13.20 -8.11 -1.66
CA GLY A 74 -13.34 -8.79 -0.38
C GLY A 74 -12.03 -9.24 0.25
N LYS A 75 -12.17 -10.06 1.28
CA LYS A 75 -11.08 -10.38 2.22
C LYS A 75 -9.87 -11.06 1.57
N ALA A 76 -10.07 -11.86 0.51
CA ALA A 76 -8.97 -12.59 -0.14
C ALA A 76 -7.94 -11.66 -0.78
N ALA A 77 -8.41 -10.64 -1.52
CA ALA A 77 -7.53 -9.63 -2.11
C ALA A 77 -6.86 -8.77 -1.03
N TRP A 78 -7.57 -8.45 0.05
CA TRP A 78 -7.01 -7.66 1.15
C TRP A 78 -5.93 -8.43 1.93
N SER A 79 -6.12 -9.73 2.16
CA SER A 79 -5.12 -10.60 2.77
C SER A 79 -3.86 -10.67 1.91
N GLU A 80 -4.01 -10.90 0.60
CA GLU A 80 -2.89 -10.91 -0.35
C GLU A 80 -2.18 -9.55 -0.41
N ALA A 81 -2.95 -8.46 -0.43
CA ALA A 81 -2.40 -7.11 -0.41
C ALA A 81 -1.57 -6.87 0.86
N ARG A 82 -2.13 -7.22 2.01
CA ARG A 82 -1.48 -7.08 3.32
C ARG A 82 -0.21 -7.90 3.40
N GLU A 83 -0.22 -9.16 2.99
CA GLU A 83 0.99 -10.01 2.98
C GLU A 83 2.07 -9.44 2.07
N THR A 84 1.68 -8.95 0.88
CA THR A 84 2.61 -8.34 -0.07
C THR A 84 3.23 -7.06 0.52
N ILE A 85 2.41 -6.17 1.08
CA ILE A 85 2.87 -4.94 1.73
C ILE A 85 3.78 -5.27 2.91
N GLN A 86 3.38 -6.19 3.79
CA GLN A 86 4.21 -6.66 4.90
C GLN A 86 5.54 -7.22 4.42
N LYS A 87 5.55 -7.96 3.30
CA LYS A 87 6.75 -8.49 2.69
C LYS A 87 7.64 -7.40 2.11
N ILE A 88 7.10 -6.40 1.39
CA ILE A 88 7.84 -5.24 0.87
C ILE A 88 8.47 -4.46 2.04
N LEU A 89 7.69 -4.22 3.10
CA LEU A 89 8.16 -3.51 4.29
C LEU A 89 9.16 -4.31 5.11
N SER A 90 9.08 -5.64 5.09
CA SER A 90 10.00 -6.54 5.78
C SER A 90 11.25 -6.85 4.97
N GLN A 91 11.19 -6.82 3.64
CA GLN A 91 12.30 -7.03 2.72
C GLN A 91 12.85 -5.68 2.30
N GLN A 92 13.74 -5.12 3.12
CA GLN A 92 14.65 -4.08 2.67
C GLN A 92 15.41 -4.57 1.43
N THR A 93 14.94 -4.21 0.25
CA THR A 93 15.83 -4.08 -0.91
C THR A 93 16.40 -2.66 -0.81
N PRO A 94 17.72 -2.43 -0.94
CA PRO A 94 18.35 -1.11 -0.79
C PRO A 94 18.02 -0.14 -1.95
N PHE A 95 16.73 0.06 -2.25
CA PHE A 95 16.19 0.89 -3.33
C PHE A 95 15.46 2.15 -2.82
N CYS A 96 15.45 2.40 -1.50
CA CYS A 96 14.50 3.31 -0.85
C CYS A 96 14.77 4.82 -0.97
N GLU A 97 15.75 5.30 -1.72
CA GLU A 97 15.95 6.76 -1.85
C GLU A 97 15.04 7.44 -2.88
N THR A 98 14.27 6.70 -3.70
CA THR A 98 13.57 7.29 -4.86
C THR A 98 12.04 7.16 -4.85
N MET A 99 11.43 6.52 -3.84
CA MET A 99 9.97 6.25 -3.85
C MET A 99 9.20 6.81 -2.65
N LEU A 100 9.88 7.47 -1.70
CA LEU A 100 9.24 8.12 -0.58
C LEU A 100 9.19 9.62 -0.88
N SER A 101 7.98 10.15 -1.05
CA SER A 101 7.67 11.59 -1.12
C SER A 101 6.62 11.92 -0.09
#